data_AF-A0A183DSJ1-F1
#
_entry.id   AF-A0A183DSJ1-F1
#
_cell.length_a   1.000
_cell.length_b   1.000
_cell.length_c   1.000
_cell.angle_alpha   90.00
_cell.angle_beta   90.00
_cell.angle_gamma   90.00
#
_symmetry.space_group_name_H-M   'P 1'
#
loop_
_entity.id
_entity.type
_entity.pdbx_description
1 polymer ?
#
loop_
_entity_poly.entity_id
_entity_poly.type
_entity_poly.pdbx_seq_one_letter_code
_entity_poly.pdbx_strand_id
1 'polypeptide(L)'
;MNGTSTKRRMRCTPCREGTQWLNKVMWRFVKGRAKPAEIDALWEISKQIESHTICALGDAAAWPVQGLIQKIATMDLCGEHSGMDTLTMLCERLRSEKLLVASELDTLQRLNEQVDSEQSDLALLTWICRQQQTVLSRLINSHPDVRPENCCMLIAQLDGTRFVAGYRRIDGQHYSSVTELLNLLLNSPTLVAEILHNIDQISKGNESPFAELVPCIYSLVYGCAVFPEDERRVLEVLFQLLDIQLISHSDPRLVLRRGNASFCQLYRLFSEGMYSSKIFLTAALHDPVMFVLSQDDLFLDIEPTKTLIRFPPEERRRRFGEDENSLSFLQKLTAHRRYIESKLVTITTRFIQGISYHIFLTAALHDPVMFVLSQDDLFLDIEPTKTLIRFPPEERRRRFGEDENSLSFLQKLTAHRRYIESKLVTITTRFIQGISYHV
;
A
#
# COMPACT_ATOMS: atom_id res chain seq x y z
N MET A 1 -0.10 21.17 -49.09
CA MET A 1 -0.78 20.78 -47.84
C MET A 1 -0.98 21.98 -46.89
N ASN A 2 -1.56 23.11 -47.35
CA ASN A 2 -1.66 24.36 -46.56
C ASN A 2 -3.09 24.69 -46.06
N GLY A 3 -3.98 23.70 -45.94
CA GLY A 3 -5.39 23.93 -45.59
C GLY A 3 -5.77 23.71 -44.11
N THR A 4 -4.88 23.18 -43.28
CA THR A 4 -5.22 22.71 -41.92
C THR A 4 -4.92 23.71 -40.80
N SER A 5 -3.98 24.65 -40.97
CA SER A 5 -3.62 25.63 -39.93
C SER A 5 -4.68 26.74 -39.78
N THR A 6 -5.24 27.23 -40.89
CA THR A 6 -6.26 28.29 -40.89
C THR A 6 -7.60 27.82 -40.29
N LYS A 7 -7.98 26.56 -40.57
CA LYS A 7 -9.18 25.91 -40.00
C LYS A 7 -9.09 25.63 -38.50
N ARG A 8 -7.88 25.52 -37.91
CA ARG A 8 -7.72 25.43 -36.45
C ARG A 8 -7.82 26.80 -35.78
N ARG A 9 -7.25 27.87 -36.38
CA ARG A 9 -7.36 29.24 -35.85
C ARG A 9 -8.82 29.73 -35.77
N MET A 10 -9.62 29.50 -36.80
CA MET A 10 -11.05 29.88 -36.81
C MET A 10 -11.89 29.18 -35.72
N ARG A 11 -11.46 28.01 -35.23
CA ARG A 11 -12.19 27.26 -34.19
C ARG A 11 -11.79 27.64 -32.75
N CYS A 12 -10.80 28.52 -32.60
CA CYS A 12 -10.40 29.10 -31.31
C CYS A 12 -10.93 30.53 -31.12
N THR A 13 -11.23 31.26 -32.20
CA THR A 13 -11.74 32.63 -32.15
C THR A 13 -13.04 32.76 -31.36
N PRO A 14 -14.07 31.91 -31.57
CA PRO A 14 -15.32 32.02 -30.81
C PRO A 14 -15.08 31.84 -29.31
N CYS A 15 -14.22 30.91 -28.89
CA CYS A 15 -13.85 30.74 -27.48
C CYS A 15 -13.04 31.94 -26.96
N ARG A 16 -11.94 32.30 -27.63
CA ARG A 16 -10.99 33.30 -27.10
C ARG A 16 -11.59 34.70 -27.03
N GLU A 17 -12.32 35.12 -28.06
CA GLU A 17 -12.94 36.44 -28.12
C GLU A 17 -14.33 36.45 -27.46
N GLY A 18 -15.13 35.40 -27.70
CA GLY A 18 -16.46 35.27 -27.13
C GLY A 18 -16.45 35.16 -25.61
N THR A 19 -15.60 34.30 -25.03
CA THR A 19 -15.49 34.20 -23.56
C THR A 19 -14.96 35.49 -22.93
N GLN A 20 -14.07 36.22 -23.61
CA GLN A 20 -13.59 37.52 -23.13
C GLN A 20 -14.70 38.58 -23.14
N TRP A 21 -15.56 38.57 -24.17
CA TRP A 21 -16.71 39.47 -24.27
C TRP A 21 -17.78 39.12 -23.23
N LEU A 22 -18.15 37.84 -23.10
CA LEU A 22 -19.04 37.33 -22.06
C LEU A 22 -18.58 37.84 -20.68
N ASN A 23 -17.31 37.64 -20.35
CA ASN A 23 -16.75 38.07 -19.07
C ASN A 23 -16.86 39.60 -18.88
N LYS A 24 -16.50 40.41 -19.89
CA LYS A 24 -16.59 41.88 -19.82
C LYS A 24 -18.01 42.35 -19.52
N VAL A 25 -19.00 41.79 -20.20
CA VAL A 25 -20.40 42.19 -20.02
C VAL A 25 -20.92 41.70 -18.67
N MET A 26 -20.61 40.46 -18.27
CA MET A 26 -20.95 39.95 -16.92
C MET A 26 -20.39 40.84 -15.80
N TRP A 27 -19.15 41.34 -15.93
CA TRP A 27 -18.58 42.29 -14.99
C TRP A 27 -19.30 43.64 -14.96
N ARG A 28 -19.89 44.07 -16.08
CA ARG A 28 -20.71 45.28 -16.13
C ARG A 28 -22.05 45.07 -15.43
N PHE A 29 -22.66 43.88 -15.53
CA PHE A 29 -23.84 43.52 -14.74
C PHE A 29 -23.52 43.55 -13.24
N VAL A 30 -22.44 42.91 -12.80
CA VAL A 30 -22.00 42.97 -11.39
C VAL A 30 -21.74 44.41 -10.93
N LYS A 31 -21.27 45.31 -11.81
CA LYS A 31 -21.04 46.72 -11.49
C LYS A 31 -22.28 47.62 -11.66
N GLY A 32 -23.43 47.09 -12.11
CA GLY A 32 -24.65 47.88 -12.37
C GLY A 32 -24.52 48.85 -13.54
N ARG A 33 -23.64 48.57 -14.51
CA ARG A 33 -23.37 49.41 -15.71
C ARG A 33 -23.81 48.72 -17.01
N ALA A 34 -24.64 47.69 -16.90
CA ALA A 34 -25.16 46.95 -18.05
C ALA A 34 -26.46 47.59 -18.55
N LYS A 35 -26.70 47.48 -19.85
CA LYS A 35 -27.95 47.90 -20.51
C LYS A 35 -28.84 46.68 -20.76
N PRO A 36 -30.18 46.82 -20.77
CA PRO A 36 -31.10 45.70 -21.05
C PRO A 36 -30.79 44.95 -22.37
N ALA A 37 -30.46 45.68 -23.44
CA ALA A 37 -30.09 45.10 -24.74
C ALA A 37 -28.81 44.22 -24.70
N GLU A 38 -27.99 44.32 -23.65
CA GLU A 38 -26.82 43.45 -23.49
C GLU A 38 -27.18 42.03 -23.03
N ILE A 39 -28.40 41.80 -22.54
CA ILE A 39 -28.91 40.46 -22.17
C ILE A 39 -29.09 39.61 -23.45
N ASP A 40 -29.77 40.15 -24.46
CA ASP A 40 -29.98 39.46 -25.73
C ASP A 40 -28.65 39.20 -26.46
N ALA A 41 -27.73 40.16 -26.39
CA ALA A 41 -26.39 40.02 -26.95
C ALA A 41 -25.55 38.95 -26.22
N LEU A 42 -25.66 38.84 -24.89
CA LEU A 42 -25.04 37.74 -24.13
C LEU A 42 -25.60 36.38 -24.53
N TRP A 43 -26.92 36.29 -24.72
CA TRP A 43 -27.58 35.06 -25.17
C TRP A 43 -27.04 34.62 -26.54
N GLU A 44 -27.03 35.53 -27.51
CA GLU A 44 -26.57 35.26 -28.86
C GLU A 44 -25.10 34.83 -28.89
N ILE A 45 -24.23 35.55 -28.17
CA ILE A 45 -22.79 35.23 -28.12
C ILE A 45 -22.54 33.90 -27.41
N SER A 46 -23.30 33.57 -26.37
CA SER A 46 -23.17 32.25 -25.72
C SER A 46 -23.51 31.10 -26.68
N LYS A 47 -24.50 31.27 -27.57
CA LYS A 47 -24.88 30.29 -28.60
C LYS A 47 -23.87 30.18 -29.73
N GLN A 48 -23.19 31.28 -30.06
CA GLN A 48 -22.09 31.29 -31.02
C GLN A 48 -20.80 30.67 -30.48
N ILE A 49 -20.66 30.54 -29.15
CA ILE A 49 -19.53 29.83 -28.52
C ILE A 49 -19.86 28.34 -28.40
N GLU A 50 -21.07 28.03 -27.93
CA GLU A 50 -21.55 26.65 -27.75
C GLU A 50 -21.45 25.85 -29.05
N SER A 51 -20.82 24.68 -29.01
CA SER A 51 -20.68 23.76 -30.15
C SER A 51 -19.92 24.30 -31.39
N HIS A 52 -19.40 25.53 -31.33
CA HIS A 52 -18.61 26.15 -32.41
C HIS A 52 -17.11 26.19 -32.08
N THR A 53 -16.73 25.61 -30.94
CA THR A 53 -15.35 25.51 -30.47
C THR A 53 -14.99 24.05 -30.18
N ILE A 54 -13.72 23.68 -30.36
CA ILE A 54 -13.23 22.33 -30.02
C ILE A 54 -12.86 22.18 -28.55
N CYS A 55 -12.87 23.30 -27.81
CA CYS A 55 -12.38 23.38 -26.46
C CYS A 55 -13.56 23.23 -25.51
N ALA A 56 -13.50 22.24 -24.61
CA ALA A 56 -14.52 22.05 -23.58
C ALA A 56 -14.72 23.30 -22.70
N LEU A 57 -13.72 24.17 -22.60
CA LEU A 57 -13.82 25.44 -21.88
C LEU A 57 -14.84 26.41 -22.52
N GLY A 58 -15.03 26.35 -23.84
CA GLY A 58 -15.99 27.21 -24.55
C GLY A 58 -17.42 26.90 -24.09
N ASP A 59 -17.81 25.63 -24.14
CA ASP A 59 -19.13 25.17 -23.69
C ASP A 59 -19.30 25.39 -22.18
N ALA A 60 -18.27 25.09 -21.38
CA ALA A 60 -18.27 25.33 -19.93
C ALA A 60 -18.44 26.81 -19.55
N ALA A 61 -17.98 27.75 -20.39
CA ALA A 61 -18.16 29.18 -20.19
C ALA A 61 -19.53 29.70 -20.67
N ALA A 62 -20.09 29.09 -21.73
CA ALA A 62 -21.34 29.52 -22.34
C ALA A 62 -22.58 29.06 -21.56
N TRP A 63 -22.62 27.80 -21.10
CA TRP A 63 -23.79 27.24 -20.43
C TRP A 63 -24.21 27.94 -19.13
N PRO A 64 -23.30 28.38 -18.24
CA PRO A 64 -23.70 29.12 -17.03
C PRO A 64 -24.39 30.45 -17.36
N VAL A 65 -23.94 31.14 -18.41
CA VAL A 65 -24.56 32.40 -18.88
C VAL A 65 -25.94 32.11 -19.46
N GLN A 66 -26.09 31.05 -20.26
CA GLN A 66 -27.40 30.65 -20.78
C GLN A 66 -28.38 30.29 -19.66
N GLY A 67 -27.96 29.47 -18.69
CA GLY A 67 -28.78 29.09 -17.55
C GLY A 67 -29.22 30.28 -16.71
N LEU A 68 -28.33 31.25 -16.52
CA LEU A 68 -28.65 32.52 -15.86
C LEU A 68 -29.74 33.29 -16.61
N ILE A 69 -29.59 33.47 -17.94
CA ILE A 69 -30.55 34.20 -18.79
C ILE A 69 -31.92 33.50 -18.80
N GLN A 70 -31.96 32.18 -18.94
CA GLN A 70 -33.20 31.40 -18.88
C GLN A 70 -33.92 31.53 -17.54
N LYS A 71 -33.17 31.55 -16.43
CA LYS A 71 -33.73 31.72 -15.08
C LYS A 71 -34.32 33.12 -14.85
N ILE A 72 -33.85 34.12 -15.60
CA ILE A 72 -34.39 35.49 -15.56
C ILE A 72 -35.62 35.60 -16.46
N ALA A 73 -35.56 35.05 -17.67
CA ALA A 73 -36.70 35.06 -18.61
C ALA A 73 -37.94 34.33 -18.06
N THR A 74 -37.73 33.30 -17.22
CA THR A 74 -38.80 32.62 -16.50
C THR A 74 -39.40 33.46 -15.37
N MET A 75 -38.66 34.42 -14.80
CA MET A 75 -39.17 35.35 -13.79
C MET A 75 -40.01 36.48 -14.41
N ASP A 76 -39.67 36.95 -15.61
CA ASP A 76 -40.46 37.98 -16.33
C ASP A 76 -41.84 37.47 -16.78
N LEU A 77 -42.01 36.15 -17.01
CA LEU A 77 -43.29 35.53 -17.34
C LEU A 77 -44.33 35.56 -16.20
N CYS A 78 -43.92 35.87 -14.97
CA CYS A 78 -44.81 36.03 -13.82
C CYS A 78 -45.40 37.45 -13.64
N GLY A 79 -45.03 38.41 -14.50
CA GLY A 79 -45.92 39.52 -14.86
C GLY A 79 -46.11 40.71 -13.89
N GLU A 80 -45.12 41.18 -13.13
CA GLU A 80 -45.32 42.37 -12.28
C GLU A 80 -44.26 43.50 -12.33
N HIS A 81 -43.20 43.43 -13.13
CA HIS A 81 -42.12 44.42 -13.04
C HIS A 81 -41.69 45.03 -14.39
N SER A 82 -41.42 46.34 -14.36
CA SER A 82 -40.89 47.08 -15.51
C SER A 82 -39.46 46.60 -15.79
N GLY A 83 -39.01 46.55 -17.05
CA GLY A 83 -37.68 45.98 -17.41
C GLY A 83 -36.45 46.63 -16.73
N MET A 84 -36.62 47.76 -16.03
CA MET A 84 -35.60 48.38 -15.19
C MET A 84 -35.43 47.68 -13.82
N ASP A 85 -36.52 47.13 -13.27
CA ASP A 85 -36.54 46.45 -11.97
C ASP A 85 -35.91 45.05 -12.08
N THR A 86 -36.17 44.31 -13.16
CA THR A 86 -35.56 43.00 -13.44
C THR A 86 -34.04 43.08 -13.58
N LEU A 87 -33.52 44.12 -14.25
CA LEU A 87 -32.08 44.34 -14.41
C LEU A 87 -31.41 44.67 -13.07
N THR A 88 -32.09 45.45 -12.22
CA THR A 88 -31.58 45.83 -10.91
C THR A 88 -31.52 44.62 -9.97
N MET A 89 -32.58 43.81 -9.92
CA MET A 89 -32.64 42.55 -9.17
C MET A 89 -31.55 41.56 -9.63
N LEU A 90 -31.31 41.46 -10.95
CA LEU A 90 -30.25 40.63 -11.50
C LEU A 90 -28.86 41.09 -11.04
N CYS A 91 -28.60 42.40 -11.12
CA CYS A 91 -27.32 42.97 -10.71
C CYS A 91 -27.06 42.71 -9.22
N GLU A 92 -28.09 42.83 -8.37
CA GLU A 92 -28.01 42.52 -6.95
C GLU A 92 -27.75 41.04 -6.70
N ARG A 93 -28.51 40.15 -7.36
CA ARG A 93 -28.32 38.70 -7.21
C ARG A 93 -26.94 38.25 -7.67
N LEU A 94 -26.44 38.77 -8.79
CA LEU A 94 -25.09 38.48 -9.29
C LEU A 94 -23.99 38.98 -8.35
N ARG A 95 -24.20 40.12 -7.68
CA ARG A 95 -23.26 40.60 -6.65
C ARG A 95 -23.28 39.67 -5.45
N SER A 96 -24.45 39.28 -4.97
CA SER A 96 -24.61 38.36 -3.82
C SER A 96 -23.99 37.00 -4.10
N GLU A 97 -24.27 36.40 -5.26
CA GLU A 97 -23.68 35.13 -5.71
C GLU A 97 -22.16 35.25 -5.83
N LYS A 98 -21.64 36.34 -6.41
CA LYS A 98 -20.20 36.54 -6.50
C LYS A 98 -19.54 36.62 -5.13
N LEU A 99 -20.14 37.31 -4.16
CA LEU A 99 -19.63 37.40 -2.79
C LEU A 99 -19.62 36.01 -2.13
N LEU A 100 -20.68 35.23 -2.31
CA LEU A 100 -20.78 33.87 -1.79
C LEU A 100 -19.70 32.97 -2.41
N VAL A 101 -19.57 32.94 -3.74
CA VAL A 101 -18.55 32.14 -4.43
C VAL A 101 -17.13 32.55 -4.00
N ALA A 102 -16.87 33.84 -3.82
CA ALA A 102 -15.57 34.31 -3.31
C ALA A 102 -15.30 33.82 -1.88
N SER A 103 -16.30 33.84 -1.00
CA SER A 103 -16.21 33.33 0.37
C SER A 103 -15.99 31.81 0.41
N GLU A 104 -16.71 31.05 -0.42
CA GLU A 104 -16.53 29.60 -0.55
C GLU A 104 -15.15 29.25 -1.07
N LEU A 105 -14.64 30.01 -2.07
CA LEU A 105 -13.31 29.78 -2.63
C LEU A 105 -12.20 30.06 -1.60
N ASP A 106 -12.33 31.13 -0.80
CA ASP A 106 -11.42 31.41 0.32
C ASP A 106 -11.48 30.30 1.39
N THR A 107 -12.68 29.80 1.68
CA THR A 107 -12.88 28.69 2.63
C THR A 107 -12.24 27.40 2.13
N LEU A 108 -12.41 27.07 0.85
CA LEU A 108 -11.79 25.91 0.20
C LEU A 108 -10.26 26.02 0.18
N GLN A 109 -9.71 27.20 -0.10
CA GLN A 109 -8.26 27.44 -0.06
C GLN A 109 -7.71 27.20 1.35
N ARG A 110 -8.37 27.77 2.38
CA ARG A 110 -7.96 27.57 3.77
C ARG A 110 -8.05 26.11 4.20
N LEU A 111 -9.12 25.41 3.81
CA LEU A 111 -9.27 23.98 4.07
C LEU A 111 -8.16 23.18 3.39
N ASN A 112 -7.81 23.50 2.15
CA ASN A 112 -6.71 22.83 1.45
C ASN A 112 -5.37 23.05 2.15
N GLU A 113 -5.07 24.29 2.57
CA GLU A 113 -3.86 24.61 3.34
C GLU A 113 -3.82 23.86 4.68
N GLN A 114 -4.95 23.72 5.36
CA GLN A 114 -5.06 22.94 6.60
C GLN A 114 -4.80 21.45 6.33
N VAL A 115 -5.42 20.87 5.30
CA VAL A 115 -5.21 19.47 4.93
C VAL A 115 -3.73 19.21 4.58
N ASP A 116 -3.09 20.11 3.83
CA ASP A 116 -1.67 19.99 3.47
C ASP A 116 -0.77 20.05 4.71
N SER A 117 -1.10 20.91 5.70
CA SER A 117 -0.38 21.00 6.98
C SER A 117 -0.53 19.73 7.80
N GLU A 118 -1.77 19.27 8.01
CA GLU A 118 -2.07 18.06 8.79
C GLU A 118 -1.47 16.80 8.14
N GLN A 119 -1.50 16.72 6.81
CA GLN A 119 -0.83 15.64 6.06
C GLN A 119 0.68 15.63 6.32
N SER A 120 1.32 16.81 6.34
CA SER A 120 2.74 16.94 6.62
C SER A 120 3.08 16.51 8.04
N ASP A 121 2.27 16.91 9.03
CA ASP A 121 2.45 16.53 10.43
C ASP A 121 2.25 15.03 10.64
N LEU A 122 1.24 14.44 9.99
CA LEU A 122 1.00 13.00 10.02
C LEU A 122 2.17 12.22 9.40
N ALA A 123 2.71 12.70 8.28
CA ALA A 123 3.88 12.09 7.65
C ALA A 123 5.11 12.14 8.57
N LEU A 124 5.33 13.25 9.27
CA LEU A 124 6.43 13.39 10.24
C LEU A 124 6.28 12.39 11.39
N LEU A 125 5.09 12.34 12.01
CA LEU A 125 4.81 11.43 13.11
C LEU A 125 4.97 9.97 12.70
N THR A 126 4.50 9.62 11.51
CA THR A 126 4.63 8.26 10.97
C THR A 126 6.10 7.89 10.74
N TRP A 127 6.88 8.82 10.20
CA TRP A 127 8.32 8.64 10.03
C TRP A 127 9.05 8.48 11.37
N ILE A 128 8.76 9.33 12.37
CA ILE A 128 9.32 9.23 13.73
C ILE A 128 9.03 7.86 14.34
N CYS A 129 7.76 7.44 14.30
CA CYS A 129 7.34 6.12 14.80
C CYS A 129 8.12 4.98 14.13
N ARG A 130 8.39 5.08 12.82
CA ARG A 130 9.16 4.06 12.09
C ARG A 130 10.64 4.03 12.50
N GLN A 131 11.25 5.19 12.73
CA GLN A 131 12.62 5.27 13.23
C GLN A 131 12.72 4.74 14.66
N GLN A 132 11.78 5.08 15.54
CA GLN A 132 11.70 4.55 16.91
C GLN A 132 11.53 3.02 16.92
N GLN A 133 10.70 2.48 16.01
CA GLN A 133 10.57 1.03 15.86
C GLN A 133 11.90 0.38 15.43
N THR A 134 12.67 1.04 14.56
CA THR A 134 14.01 0.57 14.16
C THR A 134 14.97 0.56 15.35
N VAL A 135 14.96 1.62 16.17
CA VAL A 135 15.75 1.69 17.42
C VAL A 135 15.36 0.56 18.36
N LEU A 136 14.07 0.33 18.58
CA LEU A 136 13.58 -0.76 19.42
C LEU A 136 14.02 -2.13 18.89
N SER A 137 13.88 -2.39 17.59
CA SER A 137 14.34 -3.63 16.97
C SER A 137 15.85 -3.84 17.12
N ARG A 138 16.65 -2.78 17.01
CA ARG A 138 18.10 -2.83 17.23
C ARG A 138 18.43 -3.13 18.69
N LEU A 139 17.69 -2.56 19.64
CA LEU A 139 17.83 -2.84 21.07
C LEU A 139 17.53 -4.31 21.39
N ILE A 140 16.41 -4.84 20.89
CA ILE A 140 16.00 -6.24 21.09
C ILE A 140 17.07 -7.20 20.54
N ASN A 141 17.62 -6.89 19.38
CA ASN A 141 18.68 -7.68 18.74
C ASN A 141 20.09 -7.42 19.32
N SER A 142 20.21 -6.61 20.38
CA SER A 142 21.48 -6.25 21.02
C SER A 142 22.53 -5.68 20.04
N HIS A 143 22.09 -4.80 19.12
CA HIS A 143 22.96 -4.16 18.14
C HIS A 143 24.00 -3.25 18.82
N PRO A 144 25.26 -3.21 18.37
CA PRO A 144 26.33 -2.43 19.00
C PRO A 144 26.01 -0.93 19.15
N ASP A 145 25.31 -0.34 18.18
CA ASP A 145 24.97 1.09 18.14
C ASP A 145 23.85 1.50 19.10
N VAL A 146 23.01 0.55 19.52
CA VAL A 146 21.82 0.83 20.33
C VAL A 146 21.92 0.09 21.66
N ARG A 147 22.24 0.85 22.70
CA ARG A 147 22.34 0.34 24.07
C ARG A 147 21.28 0.98 24.96
N PRO A 148 20.83 0.29 26.03
CA PRO A 148 19.83 0.83 26.96
C PRO A 148 20.15 2.24 27.46
N GLU A 149 21.43 2.58 27.64
CA GLU A 149 21.88 3.88 28.12
C GLU A 149 21.66 5.01 27.10
N ASN A 150 21.73 4.71 25.81
CA ASN A 150 21.61 5.70 24.72
C ASN A 150 20.21 5.73 24.09
N CYS A 151 19.39 4.69 24.28
CA CYS A 151 18.04 4.60 23.68
C CYS A 151 17.16 5.82 23.98
N CYS A 152 17.11 6.25 25.24
CA CYS A 152 16.29 7.40 25.63
C CYS A 152 16.75 8.70 24.96
N MET A 153 18.05 8.88 24.78
CA MET A 153 18.61 10.04 24.07
C MET A 153 18.25 10.01 22.58
N LEU A 154 18.38 8.86 21.92
CA LEU A 154 18.05 8.70 20.50
C LEU A 154 16.57 8.97 20.24
N ILE A 155 15.68 8.45 21.10
CA ILE A 155 14.23 8.70 21.00
C ILE A 155 13.92 10.18 21.19
N ALA A 156 14.50 10.83 22.20
CA ALA A 156 14.30 12.26 22.44
C ALA A 156 14.79 13.13 21.26
N GLN A 157 15.86 12.72 20.57
CA GLN A 157 16.32 13.39 19.36
C GLN A 157 15.32 13.24 18.20
N LEU A 158 14.73 12.07 18.03
CA LEU A 158 13.70 11.82 17.02
C LEU A 158 12.43 12.63 17.29
N ASP A 159 11.98 12.70 18.54
CA ASP A 159 10.79 13.48 18.94
C ASP A 159 10.98 14.99 18.73
N GLY A 160 12.23 15.47 18.80
CA GLY A 160 12.58 16.86 18.54
C GLY A 160 12.67 17.24 17.06
N THR A 161 12.51 16.29 16.14
CA THR A 161 12.66 16.55 14.69
C THR A 161 11.49 17.35 14.11
N ARG A 162 11.79 18.18 13.10
CA ARG A 162 10.79 18.96 12.35
C ARG A 162 11.16 19.01 10.88
N PHE A 163 10.16 19.03 10.00
CA PHE A 163 10.39 19.26 8.59
C PHE A 163 10.92 20.68 8.34
N VAL A 164 11.98 20.76 7.54
CA VAL A 164 12.58 22.02 7.11
C VAL A 164 12.69 21.96 5.59
N ALA A 165 12.26 23.03 4.91
CA ALA A 165 12.39 23.10 3.47
C ALA A 165 13.86 23.00 3.05
N GLY A 166 14.17 22.07 2.14
CA GLY A 166 15.55 21.70 1.81
C GLY A 166 16.42 22.87 1.35
N TYR A 167 15.86 23.83 0.61
CA TYR A 167 16.57 25.03 0.15
C TYR A 167 17.07 25.94 1.28
N ARG A 168 16.56 25.79 2.52
CA ARG A 168 17.03 26.54 3.69
C ARG A 168 18.28 25.95 4.32
N ARG A 169 18.60 24.69 4.02
CA ARG A 169 19.70 23.94 4.63
C ARG A 169 20.80 23.58 3.63
N ILE A 170 20.43 23.38 2.38
CA ILE A 170 21.34 23.04 1.29
C ILE A 170 21.59 24.33 0.49
N ASP A 171 22.86 24.66 0.25
CA ASP A 171 23.23 25.80 -0.59
C ASP A 171 22.57 25.70 -1.97
N GLY A 172 22.13 26.84 -2.52
CA GLY A 172 21.29 26.86 -3.73
C GLY A 172 21.88 26.15 -4.96
N GLN A 173 23.21 26.09 -5.08
CA GLN A 173 23.89 25.36 -6.16
C GLN A 173 23.80 23.83 -6.00
N HIS A 174 23.84 23.34 -4.77
CA HIS A 174 23.76 21.91 -4.48
C HIS A 174 22.31 21.43 -4.40
N TYR A 175 21.37 22.32 -4.04
CA TYR A 175 19.95 21.97 -3.93
C TYR A 175 19.40 21.38 -5.24
N SER A 176 19.63 22.05 -6.37
CA SER A 176 19.16 21.56 -7.67
C SER A 176 19.76 20.20 -8.04
N SER A 177 21.07 20.00 -7.81
CA SER A 177 21.75 18.75 -8.11
C SER A 177 21.27 17.59 -7.22
N VAL A 178 21.06 17.85 -5.93
CA VAL A 178 20.52 16.84 -5.00
C VAL A 178 19.08 16.50 -5.36
N THR A 179 18.26 17.49 -5.68
CA THR A 179 16.88 17.26 -6.14
C THR A 179 16.84 16.45 -7.43
N GLU A 180 17.72 16.74 -8.40
CA GLU A 180 17.83 15.96 -9.64
C GLU A 180 18.24 14.52 -9.36
N LEU A 181 19.24 14.30 -8.49
CA LEU A 181 19.67 12.96 -8.08
C LEU A 181 18.54 12.17 -7.41
N LEU A 182 17.84 12.76 -6.44
CA LEU A 182 16.72 12.10 -5.74
C LEU A 182 15.57 11.80 -6.70
N ASN A 183 15.28 12.70 -7.65
CA ASN A 183 14.27 12.47 -8.67
C ASN A 183 14.66 11.34 -9.63
N LEU A 184 15.94 11.20 -9.99
CA LEU A 184 16.41 10.08 -10.79
C LEU A 184 16.23 8.75 -10.04
N LEU A 185 16.58 8.70 -8.76
CA LEU A 185 16.38 7.52 -7.91
C LEU A 185 14.89 7.17 -7.75
N LEU A 186 14.03 8.17 -7.56
CA LEU A 186 12.59 7.96 -7.37
C LEU A 186 11.89 7.48 -8.67
N ASN A 187 12.36 7.93 -9.82
CA ASN A 187 11.73 7.64 -11.11
C ASN A 187 12.30 6.42 -11.84
N SER A 188 13.47 5.92 -11.43
CA SER A 188 14.11 4.76 -12.05
C SER A 188 14.24 3.60 -11.05
N PRO A 189 13.24 2.70 -10.96
CA PRO A 189 13.31 1.56 -10.05
C PRO A 189 14.42 0.58 -10.44
N THR A 190 14.72 0.46 -11.74
CA THR A 190 15.82 -0.35 -12.27
C THR A 190 17.18 0.11 -11.75
N LEU A 191 17.43 1.43 -11.76
CA LEU A 191 18.69 2.00 -11.29
C LEU A 191 18.89 1.74 -9.79
N VAL A 192 17.83 1.90 -8.98
CA VAL A 192 17.91 1.59 -7.54
C VAL A 192 18.17 0.09 -7.31
N ALA A 193 17.50 -0.78 -8.06
CA ALA A 193 17.70 -2.23 -7.97
C ALA A 193 19.14 -2.64 -8.36
N GLU A 194 19.69 -2.06 -9.42
CA GLU A 194 21.07 -2.29 -9.86
C GLU A 194 22.10 -1.80 -8.83
N ILE A 195 21.90 -0.61 -8.24
CA ILE A 195 22.77 -0.08 -7.19
C ILE A 195 22.79 -1.05 -6.00
N LEU A 196 21.61 -1.45 -5.52
CA LEU A 196 21.46 -2.37 -4.41
C LEU A 196 22.09 -3.74 -4.71
N HIS A 197 21.89 -4.27 -5.92
CA HIS A 197 22.50 -5.52 -6.34
C HIS A 197 24.04 -5.46 -6.36
N ASN A 198 24.62 -4.40 -6.93
CA ASN A 198 26.07 -4.24 -7.00
C ASN A 198 26.68 -4.18 -5.59
N ILE A 199 26.00 -3.54 -4.65
CA ILE A 199 26.45 -3.40 -3.27
C ILE A 199 26.39 -4.72 -2.51
N ASP A 200 25.39 -5.55 -2.78
CA ASP A 200 25.31 -6.92 -2.25
C ASP A 200 26.48 -7.79 -2.74
N GLN A 201 26.94 -7.59 -3.98
CA GLN A 201 28.10 -8.31 -4.52
C GLN A 201 29.42 -7.89 -3.83
N ILE A 202 29.58 -6.59 -3.55
CA ILE A 202 30.76 -6.04 -2.88
C ILE A 202 30.80 -6.47 -1.40
N SER A 203 29.65 -6.53 -0.75
CA SER A 203 29.50 -6.83 0.68
C SER A 203 29.76 -8.30 1.08
N LYS A 204 30.12 -9.19 0.13
CA LYS A 204 30.41 -10.61 0.40
C LYS A 204 31.67 -10.85 1.24
N GLY A 205 32.50 -9.84 1.48
CA GLY A 205 33.69 -9.93 2.33
C GLY A 205 33.61 -8.99 3.54
N ASN A 206 33.33 -9.56 4.72
CA ASN A 206 33.36 -8.98 6.09
C ASN A 206 32.63 -7.64 6.32
N GLU A 207 31.84 -7.57 7.41
CA GLU A 207 31.09 -6.42 7.96
C GLU A 207 30.90 -5.26 6.99
N SER A 208 29.78 -5.29 6.26
CA SER A 208 29.54 -4.32 5.20
C SER A 208 29.33 -2.91 5.79
N PRO A 209 30.13 -1.91 5.39
CA PRO A 209 29.87 -0.51 5.72
C PRO A 209 28.54 0.00 5.11
N PHE A 210 27.91 -0.80 4.26
CA PHE A 210 26.64 -0.53 3.59
C PHE A 210 25.44 -1.26 4.20
N ALA A 211 25.58 -1.87 5.38
CA ALA A 211 24.47 -2.55 6.06
C ALA A 211 23.25 -1.64 6.29
N GLU A 212 23.47 -0.33 6.44
CA GLU A 212 22.40 0.66 6.64
C GLU A 212 21.85 1.25 5.33
N LEU A 213 22.42 0.92 4.16
CA LEU A 213 22.04 1.60 2.92
C LEU A 213 20.60 1.30 2.50
N VAL A 214 20.14 0.06 2.65
CA VAL A 214 18.75 -0.31 2.31
C VAL A 214 17.75 0.47 3.18
N PRO A 215 17.88 0.49 4.53
CA PRO A 215 17.10 1.39 5.37
C PRO A 215 17.19 2.86 4.98
N CYS A 216 18.39 3.36 4.64
CA CYS A 216 18.60 4.74 4.22
C CYS A 216 17.85 5.06 2.93
N ILE A 217 17.95 4.23 1.90
CA ILE A 217 17.24 4.43 0.63
C ILE A 217 15.72 4.35 0.85
N TYR A 218 15.27 3.37 1.63
CA TYR A 218 13.85 3.22 1.97
C TYR A 218 13.29 4.44 2.70
N SER A 219 14.05 5.04 3.62
CA SER A 219 13.64 6.24 4.33
C SER A 219 13.81 7.53 3.51
N LEU A 220 14.91 7.67 2.77
CA LEU A 220 15.30 8.93 2.11
C LEU A 220 14.59 9.12 0.78
N VAL A 221 14.50 8.06 -0.02
CA VAL A 221 13.93 8.13 -1.38
C VAL A 221 12.43 7.88 -1.33
N TYR A 222 11.99 6.89 -0.54
CA TYR A 222 10.60 6.44 -0.53
C TYR A 222 9.83 6.86 0.71
N GLY A 223 10.40 7.69 1.60
CA GLY A 223 9.69 8.21 2.78
C GLY A 223 9.09 7.12 3.68
N CYS A 224 9.70 5.93 3.75
CA CYS A 224 9.15 4.75 4.43
C CYS A 224 7.80 4.25 3.88
N ALA A 225 7.50 4.50 2.61
CA ALA A 225 6.26 4.11 1.93
C ALA A 225 4.98 4.58 2.66
N VAL A 226 5.01 5.80 3.21
CA VAL A 226 3.84 6.40 3.90
C VAL A 226 2.73 6.76 2.91
N PHE A 227 3.10 7.18 1.70
CA PHE A 227 2.14 7.53 0.64
C PHE A 227 1.93 6.38 -0.35
N PRO A 228 0.72 6.22 -0.93
CA PRO A 228 0.42 5.15 -1.88
C PRO A 228 1.30 5.15 -3.14
N GLU A 229 1.74 6.33 -3.60
CA GLU A 229 2.64 6.42 -4.75
C GLU A 229 4.04 5.89 -4.41
N ASP A 230 4.55 6.19 -3.21
CA ASP A 230 5.85 5.68 -2.73
C ASP A 230 5.81 4.17 -2.54
N GLU A 231 4.70 3.65 -1.99
CA GLU A 231 4.42 2.22 -1.90
C GLU A 231 4.51 1.54 -3.28
N ARG A 232 3.85 2.12 -4.29
CA ARG A 232 3.92 1.63 -5.68
C ARG A 232 5.36 1.60 -6.20
N ARG A 233 6.17 2.64 -5.94
CA ARG A 233 7.57 2.69 -6.38
C ARG A 233 8.45 1.65 -5.68
N VAL A 234 8.26 1.45 -4.37
CA VAL A 234 9.01 0.42 -3.62
C VAL A 234 8.71 -0.98 -4.18
N LEU A 235 7.45 -1.25 -4.52
CA LEU A 235 7.07 -2.51 -5.18
C LEU A 235 7.76 -2.71 -6.52
N GLU A 236 7.80 -1.67 -7.37
CA GLU A 236 8.52 -1.73 -8.64
C GLU A 236 10.00 -2.08 -8.45
N VAL A 237 10.67 -1.49 -7.45
CA VAL A 237 12.06 -1.84 -7.10
C VAL A 237 12.18 -3.29 -6.62
N LEU A 238 11.24 -3.75 -5.78
CA LEU A 238 11.23 -5.13 -5.29
C LEU A 238 11.07 -6.14 -6.44
N PHE A 239 10.25 -5.85 -7.44
CA PHE A 239 10.13 -6.69 -8.64
C PHE A 239 11.44 -6.75 -9.43
N GLN A 240 12.07 -5.60 -9.68
CA GLN A 240 13.36 -5.57 -10.38
C GLN A 240 14.45 -6.31 -9.59
N LEU A 241 14.48 -6.18 -8.26
CA LEU A 241 15.39 -6.92 -7.41
C LEU A 241 15.10 -8.43 -7.41
N LEU A 242 13.84 -8.84 -7.52
CA LEU A 242 13.46 -10.24 -7.62
C LEU A 242 14.04 -10.88 -8.88
N ASP A 243 13.92 -10.21 -10.03
CA ASP A 243 14.49 -10.68 -11.30
C ASP A 243 16.02 -10.81 -11.22
N ILE A 244 16.68 -9.78 -10.70
CA ILE A 244 18.15 -9.70 -10.65
C ILE A 244 18.74 -10.64 -9.58
N GLN A 245 18.12 -10.75 -8.41
CA GLN A 245 18.69 -11.45 -7.25
C GLN A 245 18.17 -12.88 -7.05
N LEU A 246 16.90 -13.15 -7.36
CA LEU A 246 16.25 -14.44 -7.07
C LEU A 246 16.15 -15.32 -8.32
N ILE A 247 15.62 -14.80 -9.43
CA ILE A 247 15.46 -15.58 -10.67
C ILE A 247 16.82 -15.95 -11.26
N SER A 248 17.77 -15.01 -11.22
CA SER A 248 19.10 -15.21 -11.79
C SER A 248 20.03 -16.09 -10.93
N HIS A 249 19.66 -16.42 -9.69
CA HIS A 249 20.51 -17.15 -8.76
C HIS A 249 20.27 -18.67 -8.80
N SER A 250 21.35 -19.46 -8.71
CA SER A 250 21.31 -20.92 -8.82
C SER A 250 20.56 -21.62 -7.66
N ASP A 251 20.55 -21.02 -6.47
CA ASP A 251 19.71 -21.46 -5.34
C ASP A 251 19.05 -20.26 -4.64
N PRO A 252 17.79 -19.91 -4.98
CA PRO A 252 17.08 -18.78 -4.38
C PRO A 252 16.77 -19.01 -2.89
N ARG A 253 16.71 -20.27 -2.42
CA ARG A 253 16.37 -20.56 -1.02
C ARG A 253 17.47 -20.14 -0.06
N LEU A 254 18.72 -20.21 -0.51
CA LEU A 254 19.87 -19.83 0.28
C LEU A 254 19.93 -18.31 0.48
N VAL A 255 19.55 -17.54 -0.54
CA VAL A 255 19.44 -16.08 -0.49
C VAL A 255 18.37 -15.66 0.53
N LEU A 256 17.17 -16.24 0.43
CA LEU A 256 16.06 -15.95 1.35
C LEU A 256 16.36 -16.30 2.80
N ARG A 257 17.08 -17.41 3.05
CA ARG A 257 17.45 -17.82 4.42
C ARG A 257 18.52 -16.94 5.06
N ARG A 258 19.47 -16.45 4.27
CA ARG A 258 20.50 -15.55 4.80
C ARG A 258 19.92 -14.19 5.19
N GLY A 259 18.85 -13.75 4.53
CA GLY A 259 18.12 -12.52 4.85
C GLY A 259 18.90 -11.21 4.63
N ASN A 260 20.20 -11.30 4.34
CA ASN A 260 21.08 -10.14 4.16
C ASN A 260 21.02 -9.53 2.76
N ALA A 261 20.40 -10.21 1.78
CA ALA A 261 20.24 -9.65 0.44
C ALA A 261 19.34 -8.41 0.48
N SER A 262 19.64 -7.41 -0.36
CA SER A 262 18.90 -6.16 -0.43
C SER A 262 17.41 -6.37 -0.68
N PHE A 263 17.03 -7.36 -1.49
CA PHE A 263 15.62 -7.75 -1.65
C PHE A 263 14.97 -8.12 -0.31
N CYS A 264 15.60 -8.99 0.47
CA CYS A 264 15.05 -9.50 1.74
C CYS A 264 14.93 -8.37 2.77
N GLN A 265 15.95 -7.51 2.84
CA GLN A 265 15.94 -6.37 3.75
C GLN A 265 14.85 -5.36 3.39
N LEU A 266 14.75 -4.98 2.11
CA LEU A 266 13.75 -4.02 1.63
C LEU A 266 12.33 -4.58 1.79
N TYR A 267 12.12 -5.87 1.45
CA TYR A 267 10.83 -6.54 1.61
C TYR A 267 10.40 -6.59 3.08
N ARG A 268 11.32 -6.88 4.00
CA ARG A 268 11.02 -6.85 5.44
C ARG A 268 10.62 -5.46 5.91
N LEU A 269 11.39 -4.43 5.51
CA LEU A 269 11.05 -3.03 5.85
C LEU A 269 9.70 -2.61 5.26
N PHE A 270 9.39 -3.05 4.05
CA PHE A 270 8.12 -2.76 3.41
C PHE A 270 6.94 -3.49 4.09
N SER A 271 7.05 -4.80 4.33
CA SER A 271 6.00 -5.63 4.93
C SER A 271 5.70 -5.31 6.40
N GLU A 272 6.71 -4.98 7.19
CA GLU A 272 6.50 -4.50 8.57
C GLU A 272 5.85 -3.11 8.62
N GLY A 273 6.05 -2.30 7.57
CA GLY A 273 5.46 -0.98 7.44
C GLY A 273 3.97 -1.03 7.09
N MET A 274 3.54 -2.05 6.36
CA MET A 274 2.16 -2.16 5.88
C MET A 274 1.16 -2.42 7.02
N TYR A 275 0.17 -1.54 7.10
CA TYR A 275 -0.93 -1.67 8.07
C TYR A 275 -1.79 -2.91 7.80
N SER A 276 -1.99 -3.25 6.53
CA SER A 276 -2.72 -4.45 6.11
C SER A 276 -2.08 -5.74 6.64
N SER A 277 -0.74 -5.82 6.62
CA SER A 277 0.01 -6.95 7.17
C SER A 277 -0.22 -7.12 8.68
N LYS A 278 -0.34 -6.03 9.43
CA LYS A 278 -0.62 -6.05 10.88
C LYS A 278 -2.04 -6.54 11.18
N ILE A 279 -3.03 -6.04 10.44
CA ILE A 279 -4.41 -6.53 10.57
C ILE A 279 -4.49 -8.00 10.21
N PHE A 280 -3.86 -8.40 9.10
CA PHE A 280 -3.83 -9.77 8.64
C PHE A 280 -3.26 -10.71 9.71
N LEU A 281 -2.06 -10.42 10.23
CA LEU A 281 -1.42 -11.25 11.25
C LEU A 281 -2.24 -11.31 12.53
N THR A 282 -2.81 -10.18 12.95
CA THR A 282 -3.67 -10.13 14.15
C THR A 282 -4.89 -11.03 13.96
N ALA A 283 -5.60 -10.91 12.84
CA ALA A 283 -6.79 -11.72 12.57
C ALA A 283 -6.45 -13.21 12.38
N ALA A 284 -5.41 -13.52 11.60
CA ALA A 284 -5.01 -14.89 11.26
C ALA A 284 -4.49 -15.69 12.47
N LEU A 285 -3.84 -15.01 13.42
CA LEU A 285 -3.18 -15.66 14.55
C LEU A 285 -3.94 -15.52 15.86
N HIS A 286 -4.91 -14.61 15.99
CA HIS A 286 -5.66 -14.42 17.24
C HIS A 286 -6.28 -15.71 17.75
N ASP A 287 -7.12 -16.38 16.96
CA ASP A 287 -7.84 -17.58 17.42
C ASP A 287 -6.89 -18.76 17.70
N PRO A 288 -5.89 -19.07 16.84
CA PRO A 288 -4.90 -20.10 17.16
C PRO A 288 -4.09 -19.80 18.43
N VAL A 289 -3.66 -18.55 18.62
CA VAL A 289 -2.87 -18.14 19.81
C VAL A 289 -3.72 -18.22 21.06
N MET A 290 -4.95 -17.69 21.04
CA MET A 290 -5.88 -17.78 22.17
C MET A 290 -6.22 -19.22 22.52
N PHE A 291 -6.34 -20.10 21.52
CA PHE A 291 -6.52 -21.52 21.77
C PHE A 291 -5.34 -22.14 22.52
N VAL A 292 -4.10 -21.85 22.12
CA VAL A 292 -2.90 -22.34 22.83
C VAL A 292 -2.86 -21.80 24.26
N LEU A 293 -3.13 -20.50 24.46
CA LEU A 293 -3.14 -19.88 25.78
C LEU A 293 -4.23 -20.44 26.71
N SER A 294 -5.32 -20.97 26.15
CA SER A 294 -6.39 -21.63 26.92
C SER A 294 -6.08 -23.07 27.34
N GLN A 295 -5.00 -23.68 26.82
CA GLN A 295 -4.59 -25.03 27.22
C GLN A 295 -3.66 -24.94 28.44
N ASP A 296 -4.24 -24.94 29.65
CA ASP A 296 -3.45 -25.04 30.88
C ASP A 296 -2.68 -26.38 30.94
N ASP A 297 -1.46 -26.36 31.47
CA ASP A 297 -0.61 -27.53 31.78
C ASP A 297 -0.21 -28.44 30.60
N LEU A 298 -0.21 -27.95 29.37
CA LEU A 298 0.22 -28.72 28.19
C LEU A 298 1.67 -28.42 27.77
N PHE A 299 2.59 -29.36 28.03
CA PHE A 299 3.96 -29.31 27.52
C PHE A 299 4.06 -29.99 26.15
N LEU A 300 4.43 -29.24 25.10
CA LEU A 300 4.54 -29.73 23.72
C LEU A 300 5.90 -30.42 23.41
N ASP A 301 6.51 -31.06 24.41
CA ASP A 301 7.79 -31.72 24.25
C ASP A 301 7.64 -33.04 23.48
N ILE A 302 8.28 -33.13 22.30
CA ILE A 302 8.29 -34.33 21.46
C ILE A 302 9.37 -35.33 21.94
N GLU A 303 10.43 -34.82 22.59
CA GLU A 303 11.55 -35.63 23.07
C GLU A 303 11.27 -36.27 24.44
N PRO A 304 11.28 -37.61 24.54
CA PRO A 304 10.91 -38.33 25.77
C PRO A 304 11.81 -37.99 26.97
N THR A 305 13.09 -37.68 26.73
CA THR A 305 14.06 -37.32 27.76
C THR A 305 13.74 -35.98 28.42
N LYS A 306 13.26 -35.00 27.64
CA LYS A 306 12.87 -33.67 28.14
C LYS A 306 11.52 -33.71 28.87
N THR A 307 10.59 -34.53 28.38
CA THR A 307 9.29 -34.73 29.02
C THR A 307 9.44 -35.20 30.47
N LEU A 308 10.39 -36.09 30.76
CA LEU A 308 10.60 -36.62 32.11
C LEU A 308 11.17 -35.59 33.08
N ILE A 309 12.01 -34.66 32.59
CA ILE A 309 12.68 -33.64 33.42
C ILE A 309 11.69 -32.58 33.94
N ARG A 310 10.64 -32.26 33.17
CA ARG A 310 9.66 -31.24 33.56
C ARG A 310 8.72 -31.67 34.69
N PHE A 311 8.45 -32.96 34.85
CA PHE A 311 7.58 -33.45 35.91
C PHE A 311 8.36 -33.71 37.20
N PRO A 312 7.87 -33.22 38.36
CA PRO A 312 8.40 -33.62 39.66
C PRO A 312 8.44 -35.15 39.81
N PRO A 313 9.41 -35.70 40.56
CA PRO A 313 9.61 -37.15 40.67
C PRO A 313 8.39 -37.90 41.26
N GLU A 314 7.52 -37.23 42.00
CA GLU A 314 6.25 -37.78 42.51
C GLU A 314 5.18 -37.89 41.41
N GLU A 315 5.04 -36.85 40.59
CA GLU A 315 4.10 -36.80 39.47
C GLU A 315 4.54 -37.74 38.34
N ARG A 316 5.85 -37.87 38.13
CA ARG A 316 6.46 -38.83 37.19
C ARG A 316 6.13 -40.27 37.57
N ARG A 317 6.27 -40.61 38.86
CA ARG A 317 5.92 -41.94 39.39
C ARG A 317 4.43 -42.23 39.26
N ARG A 318 3.56 -41.23 39.51
CA ARG A 318 2.10 -41.37 39.30
C ARG A 318 1.72 -41.58 37.83
N ARG A 319 2.30 -40.81 36.91
CA ARG A 319 1.92 -40.83 35.48
C ARG A 319 2.54 -42.00 34.71
N PHE A 320 3.80 -42.31 34.95
CA PHE A 320 4.57 -43.26 34.14
C PHE A 320 4.94 -44.55 34.90
N GLY A 321 5.02 -44.53 36.24
CA GLY A 321 5.40 -45.68 37.08
C GLY A 321 6.74 -45.47 37.80
N GLU A 322 7.08 -46.37 38.74
CA GLU A 322 8.32 -46.28 39.54
C GLU A 322 9.58 -46.78 38.81
N ASP A 323 9.44 -47.79 37.95
CA ASP A 323 10.55 -48.42 37.24
C ASP A 323 10.72 -47.86 35.82
N GLU A 324 11.75 -47.02 35.62
CA GLU A 324 12.05 -46.36 34.34
C GLU A 324 12.36 -47.35 33.19
N ASN A 325 12.82 -48.56 33.52
CA ASN A 325 13.13 -49.63 32.56
C ASN A 325 12.02 -50.67 32.39
N SER A 326 10.88 -50.49 33.08
CA SER A 326 9.76 -51.41 32.93
C SER A 326 9.08 -51.25 31.57
N LEU A 327 8.62 -52.37 31.01
CA LEU A 327 7.89 -52.38 29.73
C LEU A 327 6.61 -51.51 29.81
N SER A 328 5.96 -51.45 30.97
CA SER A 328 4.77 -50.64 31.22
C SER A 328 5.06 -49.13 31.26
N PHE A 329 6.21 -48.73 31.81
CA PHE A 329 6.67 -47.33 31.80
C PHE A 329 6.94 -46.84 30.38
N LEU A 330 7.68 -47.63 29.59
CA LEU A 330 7.97 -47.31 28.18
C LEU A 330 6.68 -47.24 27.33
N GLN A 331 5.70 -48.11 27.59
CA GLN A 331 4.39 -48.06 26.92
C GLN A 331 3.61 -46.79 27.27
N LYS A 332 3.55 -46.40 28.55
CA LYS A 332 2.89 -45.16 29.00
C LYS A 332 3.57 -43.90 28.46
N LEU A 333 4.90 -43.89 28.43
CA LEU A 333 5.70 -42.82 27.84
C LEU A 333 5.42 -42.68 26.33
N THR A 334 5.35 -43.80 25.62
CA THR A 334 5.02 -43.82 24.18
C THR A 334 3.59 -43.36 23.92
N ALA A 335 2.64 -43.76 24.77
CA ALA A 335 1.24 -43.30 24.69
C ALA A 335 1.13 -41.79 24.95
N HIS A 336 1.85 -41.28 25.96
CA HIS A 336 1.93 -39.85 26.24
C HIS A 336 2.56 -39.06 25.09
N ARG A 337 3.64 -39.57 24.49
CA ARG A 337 4.23 -38.98 23.28
C ARG A 337 3.21 -38.89 22.14
N ARG A 338 2.47 -39.97 21.85
CA ARG A 338 1.42 -39.97 20.82
C ARG A 338 0.31 -38.95 21.12
N TYR A 339 -0.03 -38.77 22.39
CA TYR A 339 -0.98 -37.74 22.82
C TYR A 339 -0.46 -36.33 22.55
N ILE A 340 0.81 -36.05 22.89
CA ILE A 340 1.46 -34.75 22.59
C ILE A 340 1.55 -34.51 21.09
N GLU A 341 1.95 -35.51 20.30
CA GLU A 341 1.98 -35.42 18.84
C GLU A 341 0.58 -35.10 18.27
N SER A 342 -0.48 -35.75 18.76
CA SER A 342 -1.86 -35.47 18.36
C SER A 342 -2.31 -34.05 18.72
N LYS A 343 -1.93 -33.55 19.91
CA LYS A 343 -2.20 -32.17 20.32
C LYS A 343 -1.44 -31.16 19.46
N LEU A 344 -0.17 -31.42 19.17
CA LEU A 344 0.65 -30.58 18.30
C LEU A 344 0.07 -30.50 16.89
N VAL A 345 -0.37 -31.62 16.33
CA VAL A 345 -1.08 -31.64 15.04
C VAL A 345 -2.34 -30.78 15.12
N THR A 346 -3.16 -30.94 16.17
CA THR A 346 -4.39 -30.15 16.35
C THR A 346 -4.12 -28.65 16.40
N ILE A 347 -3.11 -28.22 17.16
CA ILE A 347 -2.69 -26.82 17.25
C ILE A 347 -2.20 -26.34 15.89
N THR A 348 -1.28 -27.08 15.26
CA THR A 348 -0.68 -26.71 13.97
C THR A 348 -1.74 -26.60 12.88
N THR A 349 -2.70 -27.52 12.83
CA THR A 349 -3.82 -27.48 11.88
C THR A 349 -4.66 -26.22 12.08
N ARG A 350 -4.90 -25.77 13.32
CA ARG A 350 -5.60 -24.50 13.58
C ARG A 350 -4.82 -23.29 13.11
N PHE A 351 -3.50 -23.24 13.32
CA PHE A 351 -2.65 -22.17 12.77
C PHE A 351 -2.70 -22.13 11.24
N ILE A 352 -2.60 -23.30 10.59
CA ILE A 352 -2.71 -23.40 9.13
C ILE A 352 -4.08 -22.90 8.66
N GLN A 353 -5.16 -23.35 9.31
CA GLN A 353 -6.53 -22.93 8.98
C GLN A 353 -6.72 -21.43 9.15
N GLY A 354 -6.23 -20.83 10.24
CA GLY A 354 -6.30 -19.39 10.48
C GLY A 354 -5.59 -18.61 9.37
N ILE A 355 -4.35 -18.97 9.06
CA ILE A 355 -3.57 -18.32 7.98
C ILE A 355 -4.26 -18.50 6.62
N SER A 356 -4.66 -19.73 6.26
CA SER A 356 -5.29 -20.02 4.98
C SER A 356 -6.65 -19.31 4.83
N TYR A 357 -7.48 -19.27 5.86
CA TYR A 357 -8.79 -18.62 5.81
C TYR A 357 -8.65 -17.11 5.60
N HIS A 358 -7.77 -16.47 6.36
CA HIS A 358 -7.60 -15.03 6.30
C HIS A 358 -6.87 -14.55 5.04
N ILE A 359 -6.02 -15.37 4.41
CA ILE A 359 -5.36 -15.05 3.13
C ILE A 359 -6.41 -14.75 2.04
N PHE A 360 -7.51 -15.49 2.01
CA PHE A 360 -8.57 -15.28 1.02
C PHE A 360 -9.41 -14.03 1.30
N LEU A 361 -9.53 -13.62 2.56
CA LEU A 361 -10.25 -12.41 2.97
C LEU A 361 -9.44 -11.13 2.69
N THR A 362 -8.12 -11.15 2.90
CA THR A 362 -7.25 -10.01 2.58
C THR A 362 -6.91 -9.89 1.10
N ALA A 363 -6.94 -10.97 0.33
CA ALA A 363 -6.89 -10.91 -1.14
C ALA A 363 -8.03 -10.09 -1.76
N ALA A 364 -9.18 -9.98 -1.08
CA ALA A 364 -10.31 -9.15 -1.50
C ALA A 364 -10.10 -7.65 -1.20
N LEU A 365 -9.13 -7.31 -0.34
CA LEU A 365 -8.78 -5.96 0.07
C LEU A 365 -7.56 -5.43 -0.71
N HIS A 366 -7.53 -5.59 -2.04
CA HIS A 366 -6.61 -4.89 -2.97
C HIS A 366 -5.17 -4.65 -2.45
N ASP A 367 -4.56 -5.65 -1.80
CA ASP A 367 -3.34 -5.47 -1.03
C ASP A 367 -2.09 -5.63 -1.94
N PRO A 368 -1.14 -4.69 -1.92
CA PRO A 368 0.12 -4.79 -2.66
C PRO A 368 0.99 -6.00 -2.29
N VAL A 369 0.86 -6.57 -1.08
CA VAL A 369 1.48 -7.87 -0.74
C VAL A 369 0.89 -8.98 -1.62
N MET A 370 -0.42 -8.95 -1.86
CA MET A 370 -1.10 -9.90 -2.74
C MET A 370 -0.89 -9.58 -4.21
N PHE A 371 -0.61 -8.33 -4.59
CA PHE A 371 -0.16 -7.98 -5.94
C PHE A 371 1.19 -8.63 -6.28
N VAL A 372 2.18 -8.55 -5.37
CA VAL A 372 3.50 -9.22 -5.51
C VAL A 372 3.36 -10.73 -5.55
N LEU A 373 2.52 -11.30 -4.68
CA LEU A 373 2.24 -12.74 -4.71
C LEU A 373 1.37 -13.16 -5.91
N SER A 374 0.76 -12.21 -6.63
CA SER A 374 -0.12 -12.49 -7.77
C SER A 374 0.51 -12.47 -9.15
N GLN A 375 1.71 -11.91 -9.28
CA GLN A 375 2.35 -11.71 -10.57
C GLN A 375 3.26 -12.89 -10.97
N ASP A 376 3.81 -13.62 -10.00
CA ASP A 376 4.69 -14.76 -10.25
C ASP A 376 4.17 -16.04 -9.61
N ASP A 377 3.48 -16.87 -10.40
CA ASP A 377 3.49 -18.34 -10.46
C ASP A 377 3.57 -19.22 -9.18
N LEU A 378 3.45 -18.65 -7.99
CA LEU A 378 3.64 -19.29 -6.69
C LEU A 378 2.41 -19.09 -5.80
N PHE A 379 1.21 -19.20 -6.39
CA PHE A 379 0.00 -19.32 -5.60
C PHE A 379 -0.11 -20.71 -4.99
N LEU A 380 -0.14 -20.75 -3.65
CA LEU A 380 -0.62 -21.88 -2.86
C LEU A 380 -2.17 -21.89 -2.91
N ASP A 381 -2.75 -22.16 -4.08
CA ASP A 381 -4.21 -22.30 -4.22
C ASP A 381 -4.67 -23.70 -3.80
N ILE A 382 -5.62 -23.77 -2.85
CA ILE A 382 -6.17 -25.00 -2.28
C ILE A 382 -7.48 -25.42 -3.00
N GLU A 383 -8.13 -24.51 -3.76
CA GLU A 383 -9.38 -24.77 -4.49
C GLU A 383 -9.19 -25.00 -6.01
N PRO A 384 -9.56 -26.19 -6.54
CA PRO A 384 -9.34 -26.57 -7.94
C PRO A 384 -10.04 -25.66 -8.97
N THR A 385 -11.24 -25.17 -8.64
CA THR A 385 -12.10 -24.44 -9.58
C THR A 385 -11.66 -23.00 -9.80
N LYS A 386 -11.00 -22.37 -8.82
CA LYS A 386 -10.48 -21.00 -8.94
C LYS A 386 -9.08 -20.95 -9.57
N THR A 387 -8.32 -22.04 -9.43
CA THR A 387 -7.03 -22.24 -10.10
C THR A 387 -7.19 -22.14 -11.63
N LEU A 388 -8.32 -22.58 -12.17
CA LEU A 388 -8.58 -22.60 -13.62
C LEU A 388 -9.01 -21.27 -14.23
N ILE A 389 -9.52 -20.34 -13.43
CA ILE A 389 -10.12 -19.09 -13.93
C ILE A 389 -9.05 -18.01 -14.17
N ARG A 390 -7.83 -18.17 -13.61
CA ARG A 390 -6.79 -17.13 -13.61
C ARG A 390 -5.63 -17.35 -14.59
N PHE A 391 -5.44 -18.56 -15.11
CA PHE A 391 -4.41 -18.82 -16.14
C PHE A 391 -4.96 -18.54 -17.55
N PRO A 392 -4.20 -17.87 -18.43
CA PRO A 392 -4.54 -17.76 -19.84
C PRO A 392 -4.84 -19.15 -20.44
N PRO A 393 -5.79 -19.27 -21.39
CA PRO A 393 -6.21 -20.56 -21.95
C PRO A 393 -5.06 -21.39 -22.55
N GLU A 394 -3.98 -20.75 -22.96
CA GLU A 394 -2.81 -21.40 -23.55
C GLU A 394 -1.89 -22.03 -22.50
N GLU A 395 -1.77 -21.41 -21.33
CA GLU A 395 -0.92 -21.90 -20.24
C GLU A 395 -1.57 -23.04 -19.45
N ARG A 396 -2.91 -23.01 -19.33
CA ARG A 396 -3.70 -24.13 -18.79
C ARG A 396 -3.49 -25.41 -19.58
N ARG A 397 -3.51 -25.30 -20.90
CA ARG A 397 -3.30 -26.43 -21.82
C ARG A 397 -1.89 -27.02 -21.69
N ARG A 398 -0.87 -26.17 -21.50
CA ARG A 398 0.53 -26.63 -21.27
C ARG A 398 0.71 -27.37 -19.96
N ARG A 399 0.16 -26.86 -18.84
CA ARG A 399 0.44 -27.41 -17.50
C ARG A 399 -0.44 -28.61 -17.15
N PHE A 400 -1.72 -28.59 -17.54
CA PHE A 400 -2.69 -29.56 -17.07
C PHE A 400 -3.26 -30.46 -18.18
N GLY A 401 -3.12 -30.06 -19.46
CA GLY A 401 -3.60 -30.80 -20.64
C GLY A 401 -4.79 -30.11 -21.32
N GLU A 402 -5.14 -30.53 -22.53
CA GLU A 402 -6.18 -29.85 -23.35
C GLU A 402 -7.62 -30.07 -22.85
N ASP A 403 -7.90 -31.20 -22.18
CA ASP A 403 -9.23 -31.55 -21.69
C ASP A 403 -9.37 -31.34 -20.18
N GLU A 404 -10.07 -30.26 -19.80
CA GLU A 404 -10.36 -29.86 -18.41
C GLU A 404 -11.22 -30.89 -17.66
N ASN A 405 -11.91 -31.78 -18.38
CA ASN A 405 -12.74 -32.85 -17.80
C ASN A 405 -12.05 -34.23 -17.79
N SER A 406 -10.80 -34.34 -18.24
CA SER A 406 -10.11 -35.63 -18.25
C SER A 406 -9.69 -36.05 -16.83
N LEU A 407 -9.77 -37.35 -16.53
CA LEU A 407 -9.38 -37.91 -15.24
C LEU A 407 -7.88 -37.63 -14.93
N SER A 408 -7.05 -37.52 -15.97
CA SER A 408 -5.62 -37.18 -15.86
C SER A 408 -5.38 -35.73 -15.41
N PHE A 409 -6.26 -34.81 -15.83
CA PHE A 409 -6.20 -33.40 -15.48
C PHE A 409 -6.50 -33.20 -13.99
N LEU A 410 -7.59 -33.81 -13.52
CA LEU A 410 -7.98 -33.78 -12.10
C LEU A 410 -6.92 -34.44 -11.21
N GLN A 411 -6.29 -35.54 -11.64
CA GLN A 411 -5.19 -36.17 -10.91
C GLN A 411 -3.96 -35.27 -10.77
N LYS A 412 -3.56 -34.56 -11.84
CA LYS A 412 -2.44 -33.60 -11.80
C LYS A 412 -2.75 -32.42 -10.88
N LEU A 413 -3.97 -31.91 -10.92
CA LEU A 413 -4.43 -30.81 -10.06
C LEU A 413 -4.45 -31.22 -8.57
N THR A 414 -4.87 -32.46 -8.30
CA THR A 414 -4.86 -33.03 -6.94
C THR A 414 -3.43 -33.28 -6.43
N ALA A 415 -2.50 -33.69 -7.30
CA ALA A 415 -1.08 -33.86 -6.95
C ALA A 415 -0.39 -32.51 -6.66
N HIS A 416 -0.71 -31.48 -7.45
CA HIS A 416 -0.25 -30.11 -7.22
C HIS A 416 -0.72 -29.57 -5.87
N ARG A 417 -2.00 -29.80 -5.52
CA ARG A 417 -2.55 -29.48 -4.19
C ARG A 417 -1.80 -30.17 -3.05
N ARG A 418 -1.54 -31.48 -3.15
CA ARG A 418 -0.80 -32.22 -2.11
C ARG A 418 0.64 -31.72 -1.93
N TYR A 419 1.27 -31.28 -3.01
CA TYR A 419 2.61 -30.69 -2.96
C TYR A 419 2.63 -29.34 -2.22
N ILE A 420 1.65 -28.48 -2.51
CA ILE A 420 1.38 -27.21 -1.83
C ILE A 420 1.13 -27.42 -0.33
N GLU A 421 0.24 -28.35 0.03
CA GLU A 421 -0.09 -28.67 1.42
C GLU A 421 1.14 -29.18 2.19
N SER A 422 1.96 -30.05 1.58
CA SER A 422 3.21 -30.56 2.17
C SER A 422 4.26 -29.45 2.44
N LYS A 423 4.35 -28.47 1.53
CA LYS A 423 5.25 -27.32 1.68
C LYS A 423 4.81 -26.38 2.80
N LEU A 424 3.52 -26.10 2.91
CA LEU A 424 2.94 -25.28 3.98
C LEU A 424 3.16 -25.89 5.36
N VAL A 425 2.96 -27.21 5.50
CA VAL A 425 3.24 -27.95 6.73
C VAL A 425 4.71 -27.84 7.13
N THR A 426 5.63 -27.94 6.17
CA THR A 426 7.07 -27.84 6.45
C THR A 426 7.48 -26.42 6.91
N ILE A 427 6.86 -25.39 6.35
CA ILE A 427 7.13 -23.98 6.71
C ILE A 427 6.56 -23.66 8.10
N THR A 428 5.30 -24.04 8.36
CA THR A 428 4.66 -23.82 9.67
C THR A 428 5.32 -24.61 10.78
N THR A 429 5.76 -25.85 10.54
CA THR A 429 6.51 -26.64 11.53
C THR A 429 7.82 -25.96 11.92
N ARG A 430 8.53 -25.34 10.97
CA ARG A 430 9.78 -24.61 11.25
C ARG A 430 9.54 -23.27 11.95
N PHE A 431 8.44 -22.58 11.62
CA PHE A 431 8.04 -21.35 12.27
C PHE A 431 7.68 -21.60 13.76
N ILE A 432 6.94 -22.67 14.04
CA ILE A 432 6.60 -23.10 15.41
C ILE A 432 7.86 -23.53 16.18
N GLN A 433 8.79 -24.25 15.55
CA GLN A 433 10.09 -24.57 16.15
C GLN A 433 10.93 -23.34 16.47
N GLY A 434 10.83 -22.27 15.67
CA GLY A 434 11.49 -20.99 15.92
C GLY A 434 10.88 -20.22 17.10
N ILE A 435 9.55 -20.26 17.25
CA ILE A 435 8.86 -19.67 18.42
C ILE A 435 9.23 -20.40 19.72
N SER A 436 9.40 -21.73 19.68
CA SER A 436 9.78 -22.53 20.85
C SER A 436 11.25 -22.38 21.28
N TYR A 437 12.09 -21.68 20.49
CA TYR A 437 13.47 -21.34 20.84
C TYR A 437 13.61 -19.93 21.46
N HIS A 438 12.56 -19.10 21.36
CA HIS A 438 12.55 -17.70 21.82
C HIS A 438 11.54 -17.42 22.94
N VAL A 439 10.80 -18.43 23.40
CA VAL A 439 10.07 -18.48 24.68
C VAL A 439 10.80 -19.47 25.56
#